data_AF-W1Y1L6-F1
#
_entry.id   AF-W1Y1L6-F1
#
_cell.length_a   1.000
_cell.length_b   1.000
_cell.length_c   1.000
_cell.angle_alpha   90.00
_cell.angle_beta   90.00
_cell.angle_gamma   90.00
#
_symmetry.space_group_name_H-M   'P 1'
#
loop_
_entity.id
_entity.type
_entity.pdbx_description
1 polymer ?
#
loop_
_entity_poly.entity_id
_entity_poly.type
_entity_poly.pdbx_seq_one_letter_code
_entity_poly.pdbx_strand_id
1 'polypeptide(L)'
;EIETPSNILKDVIPLEITQTSDINALLSKDELSTERKVAVVSIITDHSDVSEKINKLLGKNKKYIIGRMGMPYEDRGISIINVTLDAPEYVIQTLVSQLGFLSGVSVKAIYSQVKF
;
A
#
# COMPACT_ATOMS: atom_id res chain seq x y z
N GLU A 1 22.09 1.58 -24.36
CA GLU A 1 21.22 0.38 -24.37
C GLU A 1 19.80 0.85 -24.20
N ILE A 2 18.95 0.53 -25.17
CA ILE A 2 17.57 1.01 -25.22
C ILE A 2 16.77 -0.08 -24.53
N GLU A 3 16.33 0.17 -23.30
CA GLU A 3 15.53 -0.79 -22.55
C GLU A 3 14.25 -1.14 -23.34
N THR A 4 14.05 -2.44 -23.55
CA THR A 4 12.92 -3.00 -24.29
C THR A 4 11.61 -2.69 -23.57
N PRO A 5 10.52 -2.32 -24.29
CA PRO A 5 9.26 -1.85 -23.68
C PRO A 5 8.50 -2.86 -22.78
N SER A 6 8.94 -4.12 -22.72
CA SER A 6 8.22 -5.20 -22.05
C SER A 6 8.28 -5.20 -20.52
N ASN A 7 9.12 -4.37 -19.88
CA ASN A 7 9.24 -4.38 -18.41
C ASN A 7 8.32 -3.39 -17.67
N ILE A 8 7.52 -2.59 -18.38
CA ILE A 8 6.65 -1.57 -17.77
C ILE A 8 5.33 -2.18 -17.24
N LEU A 9 4.96 -3.38 -17.67
CA LEU A 9 3.68 -4.04 -17.35
C LEU A 9 3.64 -4.82 -16.02
N LYS A 10 4.62 -4.68 -15.13
CA LYS A 10 4.62 -5.37 -13.82
C LYS A 10 4.37 -4.49 -12.60
N ASP A 11 4.44 -3.17 -12.72
CA ASP A 11 4.39 -2.30 -11.54
C ASP A 11 3.00 -1.80 -11.16
N VAL A 12 1.94 -2.24 -11.83
CA VAL A 12 0.54 -2.15 -11.36
C VAL A 12 -0.23 -3.35 -11.89
N ILE A 13 -0.48 -4.35 -11.07
CA ILE A 13 -1.56 -5.30 -11.36
C ILE A 13 -2.85 -4.66 -10.80
N PRO A 14 -3.89 -4.39 -11.60
CA PRO A 14 -5.18 -4.00 -11.06
C PRO A 14 -5.73 -5.16 -10.21
N LEU A 15 -6.04 -4.92 -8.93
CA LEU A 15 -6.81 -5.87 -8.15
C LEU A 15 -8.28 -5.70 -8.58
N GLU A 16 -8.78 -6.65 -9.37
CA GLU A 16 -10.23 -6.81 -9.54
C GLU A 16 -10.83 -7.14 -8.18
N ILE A 17 -11.99 -6.55 -7.86
CA ILE A 17 -12.70 -6.85 -6.62
C ILE A 17 -13.18 -8.29 -6.71
N THR A 18 -12.42 -9.22 -6.14
CA THR A 18 -12.77 -10.63 -6.14
C THR A 18 -13.80 -10.90 -5.03
N GLN A 19 -14.85 -11.66 -5.34
CA GLN A 19 -15.90 -11.98 -4.38
C GLN A 19 -15.34 -12.85 -3.23
N THR A 20 -15.99 -12.78 -2.07
CA THR A 20 -15.59 -13.40 -0.78
C THR A 20 -15.18 -14.88 -0.87
N SER A 21 -15.62 -15.61 -1.90
CA SER A 21 -15.30 -17.01 -2.16
C SER A 21 -13.82 -17.26 -2.50
N ASP A 22 -13.13 -16.29 -3.09
CA ASP A 22 -11.77 -16.47 -3.63
C ASP A 22 -10.64 -16.21 -2.62
N ILE A 23 -10.98 -15.61 -1.46
CA ILE A 23 -10.05 -15.38 -0.35
C ILE A 23 -9.48 -16.71 0.18
N ASN A 24 -10.28 -17.79 0.17
CA ASN A 24 -9.86 -19.09 0.70
C ASN A 24 -8.86 -19.83 -0.21
N ALA A 25 -8.80 -19.52 -1.51
CA ALA A 25 -7.89 -20.18 -2.44
C ALA A 25 -6.44 -19.69 -2.29
N LEU A 26 -6.26 -18.40 -1.98
CA LEU A 26 -4.93 -17.77 -1.80
C LEU A 26 -4.26 -18.12 -0.46
N LEU A 27 -5.02 -18.63 0.52
CA LEU A 27 -4.51 -19.01 1.84
C LEU A 27 -3.78 -20.37 1.86
N SER A 28 -3.62 -21.04 0.72
CA SER A 28 -3.07 -22.40 0.65
C SER A 28 -1.58 -22.49 0.27
N LYS A 29 -0.92 -21.37 -0.06
CA LYS A 29 0.53 -21.34 -0.35
C LYS A 29 1.14 -20.00 0.02
N ASP A 30 1.58 -19.90 1.26
CA ASP A 30 2.95 -19.53 1.63
C ASP A 30 2.99 -19.38 3.16
N GLU A 31 3.99 -20.01 3.78
CA GLU A 31 4.31 -19.77 5.18
C GLU A 31 4.33 -18.27 5.44
N LEU A 32 3.75 -17.83 6.55
CA LEU A 32 3.75 -16.43 6.98
C LEU A 32 5.22 -15.96 7.13
N SER A 33 5.81 -15.46 6.04
CA SER A 33 7.21 -15.12 6.00
C SER A 33 7.43 -13.96 6.97
N THR A 34 8.27 -14.21 7.96
CA THR A 34 8.70 -13.19 8.94
C THR A 34 9.76 -12.26 8.36
N GLU A 35 10.12 -12.46 7.09
CA GLU A 35 11.08 -11.63 6.37
C GLU A 35 10.56 -10.20 6.28
N ARG A 36 11.37 -9.27 6.78
CA ARG A 36 11.06 -7.85 6.76
C ARG A 36 11.40 -7.27 5.40
N LYS A 37 10.50 -6.48 4.84
CA LYS A 37 10.70 -5.75 3.59
C LYS A 37 10.56 -4.26 3.86
N VAL A 38 11.37 -3.48 3.17
CA VAL A 38 11.18 -2.02 3.11
C VAL A 38 10.25 -1.71 1.96
N ALA A 39 9.20 -0.92 2.20
CA ALA A 39 8.26 -0.48 1.17
C ALA A 39 7.86 0.98 1.36
N VAL A 40 7.52 1.63 0.25
CA VAL A 40 6.86 2.93 0.23
C VAL A 40 5.40 2.72 -0.17
N VAL A 41 4.48 3.21 0.65
CA VAL A 41 3.03 3.21 0.40
C VAL A 41 2.59 4.64 0.11
N SER A 42 2.09 4.85 -1.11
CA SER A 42 1.50 6.11 -1.55
C SER A 42 -0.02 6.04 -1.43
N ILE A 43 -0.60 7.05 -0.79
CA ILE A 43 -2.03 7.17 -0.52
C ILE A 43 -2.49 8.51 -1.04
N ILE A 44 -3.58 8.55 -1.80
CA ILE A 44 -4.21 9.77 -2.28
C ILE A 44 -5.68 9.72 -1.87
N THR A 45 -6.20 10.79 -1.28
CA THR A 45 -7.61 10.90 -0.87
C THR A 45 -8.20 12.26 -1.22
N ASP A 46 -9.49 12.29 -1.55
CA ASP A 46 -10.28 13.48 -1.95
C ASP A 46 -11.14 14.05 -0.81
N HIS A 47 -11.12 13.45 0.38
CA HIS A 47 -12.03 13.80 1.48
C HIS A 47 -11.34 13.89 2.86
N SER A 48 -11.69 14.93 3.62
CA SER A 48 -11.23 15.10 5.02
C SER A 48 -11.65 13.94 5.93
N ASP A 49 -12.86 13.41 5.71
CA ASP A 49 -13.48 12.43 6.61
C ASP A 49 -12.80 11.06 6.55
N VAL A 50 -12.14 10.76 5.41
CA VAL A 50 -11.39 9.52 5.22
C VAL A 50 -9.99 9.62 5.84
N SER A 51 -9.46 10.84 5.99
CA SER A 51 -8.14 11.08 6.56
C SER A 51 -8.03 10.57 8.01
N GLU A 52 -9.09 10.63 8.81
CA GLU A 52 -9.09 10.07 10.16
C GLU A 52 -8.97 8.54 10.15
N LYS A 53 -9.70 7.86 9.25
CA LYS A 53 -9.63 6.39 9.08
C LYS A 53 -8.24 5.96 8.63
N ILE A 54 -7.66 6.67 7.66
CA ILE A 54 -6.28 6.46 7.20
C ILE A 54 -5.32 6.61 8.38
N ASN A 55 -5.41 7.72 9.12
CA ASN A 55 -4.53 7.97 10.26
C ASN A 55 -4.65 6.89 11.36
N LYS A 56 -5.85 6.36 11.59
CA LYS A 56 -6.08 5.25 12.52
C LYS A 56 -5.41 3.95 12.05
N LEU A 57 -5.51 3.61 10.76
CA LEU A 57 -4.85 2.45 10.17
C LEU A 57 -3.32 2.57 10.23
N LEU A 58 -2.79 3.74 9.90
CA LEU A 58 -1.36 4.03 10.01
C LEU A 58 -0.89 3.99 11.47
N GLY A 59 -1.69 4.53 12.40
CA GLY A 59 -1.41 4.53 13.83
C GLY A 59 -1.26 3.12 14.41
N LYS A 60 -2.09 2.15 13.98
CA LYS A 60 -1.97 0.74 14.37
C LYS A 60 -0.64 0.10 13.92
N ASN A 61 -0.06 0.61 12.84
CA ASN A 61 1.18 0.11 12.25
C ASN A 61 2.40 1.00 12.56
N LYS A 62 2.28 1.95 13.49
CA LYS A 62 3.32 2.97 13.79
C LYS A 62 4.69 2.36 14.07
N LYS A 63 4.76 1.20 14.72
CA LYS A 63 6.02 0.50 15.03
C LYS A 63 6.84 0.08 13.80
N TYR A 64 6.21 0.05 12.63
CA TYR A 64 6.85 -0.31 11.36
C TYR A 64 7.11 0.90 10.47
N ILE A 65 6.61 2.09 10.81
CA ILE A 65 6.77 3.28 9.98
C ILE A 65 8.15 3.88 10.23
N ILE A 66 8.99 3.89 9.18
CA ILE A 66 10.28 4.59 9.18
C ILE A 66 10.07 6.09 9.08
N GLY A 67 9.13 6.52 8.23
CA GLY A 67 8.82 7.92 8.01
C GLY A 67 7.54 8.10 7.20
N ARG A 68 6.96 9.31 7.27
CA ARG A 68 5.81 9.69 6.43
C ARG A 68 5.88 11.15 6.02
N MET A 69 5.38 11.44 4.83
CA MET A 69 5.23 12.79 4.29
C MET A 69 3.76 12.99 3.92
N GLY A 70 3.16 14.07 4.41
CA GLY A 70 1.83 14.52 4.00
C GLY A 70 1.95 15.77 3.13
N MET A 71 1.24 15.79 2.02
CA MET A 71 1.21 16.89 1.07
C MET A 71 -0.25 17.17 0.72
N PRO A 72 -0.92 18.10 1.45
CA PRO A 72 -2.23 18.59 1.02
C PRO A 72 -2.08 19.32 -0.31
N TYR A 73 -2.98 19.06 -1.25
CA TYR A 73 -3.02 19.70 -2.55
C TYR A 73 -4.41 20.33 -2.75
N GLU A 74 -4.60 21.48 -2.11
CA GLU A 74 -5.88 22.18 -1.99
C GLU A 74 -6.47 22.53 -3.37
N ASP A 75 -5.64 22.94 -4.32
CA ASP A 75 -6.06 23.29 -5.70
C ASP A 75 -6.78 22.14 -6.43
N ARG A 76 -6.54 20.89 -6.01
CA ARG A 76 -7.20 19.70 -6.57
C ARG A 76 -8.14 19.01 -5.59
N GLY A 77 -8.32 19.56 -4.39
CA GLY A 77 -9.15 18.97 -3.35
C GLY A 77 -8.66 17.59 -2.90
N ILE A 78 -7.36 17.30 -3.01
CA ILE A 78 -6.80 16.01 -2.60
C ILE A 78 -5.71 16.17 -1.54
N SER A 79 -5.44 15.10 -0.81
CA SER A 79 -4.30 14.97 0.09
C SER A 79 -3.49 13.74 -0.29
N ILE A 80 -2.17 13.92 -0.39
CA ILE A 80 -1.22 12.87 -0.74
C ILE A 80 -0.43 12.52 0.52
N ILE A 81 -0.38 11.24 0.87
CA ILE A 81 0.34 10.73 2.02
C ILE A 81 1.28 9.62 1.54
N ASN A 82 2.58 9.83 1.71
CA ASN A 82 3.60 8.80 1.48
C ASN A 82 4.08 8.26 2.82
N VAL A 83 4.13 6.94 2.95
CA VAL A 83 4.55 6.24 4.17
C VAL A 83 5.62 5.23 3.82
N THR A 84 6.79 5.32 4.44
CA THR A 84 7.84 4.32 4.32
C THR A 84 7.75 3.35 5.50
N LEU A 85 7.73 2.06 5.20
CA LEU A 85 7.55 0.97 6.16
C LEU A 85 8.75 0.03 6.10
N ASP A 86 9.15 -0.47 7.25
CA ASP A 86 9.95 -1.68 7.40
C ASP A 86 9.13 -2.67 8.25
N ALA A 87 8.60 -3.70 7.60
CA ALA A 87 7.63 -4.62 8.18
C ALA A 87 7.70 -6.00 7.51
N PRO A 88 7.21 -7.06 8.19
CA PRO A 88 6.88 -8.30 7.51
C PRO A 88 5.93 -8.05 6.34
N GLU A 89 6.11 -8.78 5.24
CA GLU A 89 5.37 -8.54 4.00
C GLU A 89 3.85 -8.60 4.20
N TYR A 90 3.34 -9.57 4.96
CA TYR A 90 1.91 -9.71 5.24
C TYR A 90 1.32 -8.47 5.93
N VAL A 91 2.11 -7.74 6.73
CA VAL A 91 1.66 -6.51 7.39
C VAL A 91 1.50 -5.39 6.37
N ILE A 92 2.46 -5.25 5.45
CA ILE A 92 2.42 -4.24 4.38
C ILE A 92 1.21 -4.51 3.49
N GLN A 93 1.05 -5.76 3.03
CA GLN A 93 -0.09 -6.18 2.22
C GLN A 93 -1.43 -5.93 2.94
N THR A 94 -1.54 -6.31 4.22
CA THR A 94 -2.76 -6.07 5.02
C THR A 94 -3.10 -4.58 5.12
N LEU A 95 -2.10 -3.72 5.37
CA LEU A 95 -2.31 -2.28 5.44
C LEU A 95 -2.78 -1.72 4.10
N VAL A 96 -2.15 -2.12 3.00
CA VAL A 96 -2.53 -1.67 1.64
C VAL A 96 -3.96 -2.11 1.31
N SER A 97 -4.32 -3.36 1.57
CA SER A 97 -5.69 -3.85 1.36
C SER A 97 -6.70 -3.07 2.20
N GLN A 98 -6.42 -2.85 3.50
CA GLN A 98 -7.31 -2.09 4.39
C GLN A 98 -7.52 -0.65 3.93
N LEU A 99 -6.46 0.00 3.43
CA LEU A 99 -6.54 1.35 2.86
C LEU A 99 -7.32 1.36 1.54
N GLY A 100 -7.13 0.35 0.69
CA GLY A 100 -7.80 0.23 -0.60
C GLY A 100 -9.32 -0.02 -0.51
N PHE A 101 -9.81 -0.53 0.62
CA PHE A 101 -11.25 -0.67 0.87
C PHE A 101 -11.94 0.66 1.29
N LEU A 102 -11.17 1.71 1.57
CA LEU A 102 -11.75 3.01 1.89
C LEU A 102 -12.21 3.70 0.60
N SER A 103 -13.51 4.04 0.53
CA SER A 103 -14.05 4.86 -0.55
C SER A 103 -13.33 6.20 -0.63
N GLY A 104 -13.00 6.66 -1.84
CA GLY A 104 -12.26 7.92 -2.05
C GLY A 104 -10.76 7.83 -1.71
N VAL A 105 -10.19 6.61 -1.71
CA VAL A 105 -8.76 6.40 -1.48
C VAL A 105 -8.14 5.61 -2.62
N SER A 106 -7.08 6.16 -3.19
CA SER A 106 -6.16 5.41 -4.06
C SER A 106 -4.92 5.07 -3.26
N VAL A 107 -4.51 3.80 -3.27
CA VAL A 107 -3.31 3.34 -2.57
C VAL A 107 -2.45 2.47 -3.47
N LYS A 108 -1.13 2.63 -3.35
CA LYS A 108 -0.15 1.78 -4.03
C LYS A 108 1.07 1.57 -3.14
N ALA A 109 1.65 0.37 -3.19
CA ALA A 109 2.90 0.06 -2.51
C ALA A 109 4.00 -0.28 -3.51
N ILE A 110 5.23 0.13 -3.20
CA ILE A 110 6.44 -0.17 -3.95
C ILE A 110 7.44 -0.76 -2.95
N TYR A 111 7.92 -1.96 -3.23
CA TYR A 111 8.92 -2.64 -2.40
C TYR A 111 10.34 -2.25 -2.84
N SER A 112 11.24 -2.14 -1.86
CA SER A 112 12.66 -2.00 -2.11
C SER A 112 13.21 -3.27 -2.75
N GLN A 113 14.02 -3.10 -3.80
CA GLN A 113 14.77 -4.20 -4.42
C GLN A 113 16.05 -4.55 -3.64
N VAL A 114 16.42 -3.72 -2.65
CA VAL A 114 17.57 -3.97 -1.78
C VAL A 114 17.24 -5.10 -0.82
N LYS A 115 18.03 -6.17 -0.87
CA LYS A 115 17.98 -7.28 0.08
C LYS A 115 18.88 -6.92 1.27
N PHE A 116 18.36 -7.08 2.48
CA PHE A 116 19.08 -6.84 3.74
C PHE A 116 19.28 -8.17 4.48
#